data_AF-A0A4P0YH42-F1
#
_entry.id   AF-A0A4P0YH42-F1
#
_cell.length_a   1.000
_cell.length_b   1.000
_cell.length_c   1.000
_cell.angle_alpha   90.00
_cell.angle_beta   90.00
_cell.angle_gamma   90.00
#
_symmetry.space_group_name_H-M   'P 1'
#
loop_
_entity.id
_entity.type
_entity.pdbx_description
1 polymer ?
#
loop_
_entity_poly.entity_id
_entity_poly.type
_entity_poly.pdbx_seq_one_letter_code
_entity_poly.pdbx_strand_id
1 'polypeptide(L)' 'MKKIGVVLGGCGVYDGSEIHEAVITLLAIARNGGAGSVLCAR' A
#
# COMPACT_ATOMS: atom_id res chain seq x y z
N MET A 1 -17.36 -3.54 6.42
CA MET A 1 -15.94 -3.12 6.39
C MET A 1 -15.09 -4.33 6.02
N LYS A 2 -14.27 -4.24 4.96
CA LYS A 2 -13.35 -5.33 4.58
C LYS A 2 -11.97 -5.04 5.16
N LYS A 3 -11.34 -6.05 5.77
CA LYS A 3 -9.96 -5.98 6.23
C LYS A 3 -9.04 -6.28 5.05
N ILE A 4 -8.13 -5.36 4.74
CA ILE A 4 -7.23 -5.45 3.59
C ILE A 4 -5.79 -5.43 4.09
N GLY A 5 -4.99 -6.42 3.71
CA GLY A 5 -3.54 -6.42 3.95
C GLY A 5 -2.83 -5.95 2.70
N VAL A 6 -1.91 -4.99 2.84
CA VAL A 6 -1.08 -4.52 1.72
C VAL A 6 0.38 -4.83 2.05
N VAL A 7 1.03 -5.57 1.15
CA VAL A 7 2.46 -5.90 1.25
C VAL A 7 3.20 -5.13 0.16
N LEU A 8 4.15 -4.29 0.58
CA LEU A 8 5.01 -3.51 -0.31
C LEU A 8 6.39 -4.16 -0.39
N GLY A 9 7.03 -4.10 -1.56
CA GLY A 9 8.36 -4.67 -1.80
C GLY A 9 9.54 -3.80 -1.31
N GLY A 10 9.27 -2.71 -0.58
CA GLY A 10 10.25 -1.68 -0.22
C GLY A 10 9.72 -0.27 -0.46
N CYS A 11 10.59 0.74 -0.42
CA CYS A 11 10.27 2.16 -0.67
C CYS A 11 11.18 2.73 -1.77
N GLY A 12 10.77 2.61 -3.04
CA GLY A 12 11.77 2.45 -4.10
C GLY A 12 12.09 3.65 -4.97
N VAL A 13 13.33 4.17 -4.82
CA VAL A 13 14.00 5.07 -5.78
C VAL A 13 14.73 4.28 -6.88
N TYR A 14 15.29 3.12 -6.54
CA TYR A 14 16.00 2.21 -7.47
C TYR A 14 15.50 0.75 -7.42
N ASP A 15 14.88 0.35 -6.30
CA ASP A 15 14.27 -0.96 -6.08
C ASP A 15 13.22 -0.86 -4.97
N GLY A 16 12.19 -1.70 -5.00
CA GLY A 16 11.04 -1.67 -4.10
C GLY A 16 9.74 -1.27 -4.81
N SER A 17 8.69 -1.01 -4.03
CA SER A 17 7.41 -0.56 -4.59
C SER A 17 7.52 0.88 -5.10
N GLU A 18 6.95 1.12 -6.28
CA GLU A 18 6.81 2.47 -6.83
C GLU A 18 5.94 3.32 -5.91
N ILE A 19 6.43 4.50 -5.54
CA ILE A 19 5.83 5.31 -4.48
C ILE A 19 4.46 5.82 -4.93
N HIS A 20 4.31 6.24 -6.19
CA HIS A 20 3.05 6.82 -6.66
C HIS A 20 1.95 5.78 -6.75
N GLU A 21 2.27 4.58 -7.23
CA GLU A 21 1.31 3.46 -7.30
C GLU A 21 0.88 3.03 -5.91
N ALA A 22 1.82 2.90 -4.97
CA ALA A 22 1.54 2.52 -3.60
C ALA A 22 0.61 3.54 -2.92
N VAL A 23 0.91 4.83 -3.04
CA VAL A 23 0.10 5.91 -2.42
C VAL A 23 -1.30 5.97 -3.02
N ILE A 24 -1.44 5.95 -4.35
CA ILE A 24 -2.76 6.04 -5.01
C ILE A 24 -3.61 4.80 -4.67
N THR A 25 -2.99 3.62 -4.65
CA THR A 25 -3.67 2.38 -4.27
C THR A 25 -4.17 2.43 -2.82
N LEU A 26 -3.32 2.84 -1.88
CA LEU A 26 -3.70 2.98 -0.47
C LEU A 26 -4.78 4.05 -0.27
N LEU A 27 -4.70 5.18 -1.00
CA LEU A 27 -5.72 6.22 -0.98
C LEU A 27 -7.07 5.70 -1.50
N ALA A 28 -7.09 4.94 -2.60
CA ALA A 28 -8.31 4.35 -3.13
C ALA A 28 -8.94 3.37 -2.13
N ILE A 29 -8.13 2.54 -1.49
CA ILE A 29 -8.57 1.62 -0.44
C ILE A 29 -9.20 2.39 0.73
N ALA A 30 -8.52 3.42 1.23
CA ALA A 30 -9.00 4.23 2.34
C ALA A 30 -10.34 4.94 2.02
N ARG A 31 -10.45 5.52 0.81
CA ARG A 31 -11.68 6.20 0.35
C ARG A 31 -12.87 5.26 0.21
N ASN A 32 -12.62 3.98 -0.06
CA ASN A 32 -13.67 2.97 -0.19
C ASN A 32 -14.02 2.28 1.14
N GLY A 33 -13.65 2.88 2.28
CA GLY A 33 -13.93 2.35 3.61
C GLY A 33 -13.14 1.08 3.96
N GLY A 34 -12.02 0.85 3.28
CA GLY A 34 -11.08 -0.21 3.60
C GLY A 34 -10.31 0.13 4.87
N ALA A 35 -10.33 -0.77 5.85
CA ALA A 35 -9.46 -0.72 7.01
C ALA A 35 -8.36 -1.76 6.79
N GLY A 36 -7.09 -1.36 6.90
CA GLY A 36 -6.01 -2.25 6.51
C GLY A 36 -4.70 -1.97 7.21
N SER A 37 -3.89 -3.02 7.32
CA SER A 37 -2.51 -2.97 7.80
C SER A 37 -1.58 -2.99 6.59
N VAL A 38 -0.58 -2.10 6.59
CA VAL A 38 0.47 -2.04 5.57
C VAL A 38 1.74 -2.66 6.15
N LEU A 39 2.35 -3.58 5.42
CA LEU A 39 3.64 -4.17 5.76
C LEU A 39 4.64 -3.90 4.63
N CYS A 40 5.81 -3.39 4.99
CA CYS A 40 6.95 -3.35 4.08
C CYS A 40 7.71 -4.69 4.21
N ALA A 41 7.91 -5.41 3.11
CA ALA A 41 8.49 -6.76 3.09
C ALA A 41 10.03 -6.77 3.13
N ARG A 42 10.67 -5.64 3.43
CA ARG A 42 12.12 -5.48 3.48
C ARG A 42 12.52 -4.42 4.51
#